data_AF-A0A3D0YYH1-F1
#
_entry.id   AF-A0A3D0YYH1-F1
#
_cell.length_a   1.000
_cell.length_b   1.000
_cell.length_c   1.000
_cell.angle_alpha   90.00
_cell.angle_beta   90.00
_cell.angle_gamma   90.00
#
_symmetry.space_group_name_H-M   'P 1'
#
loop_
_entity.id
_entity.type
_entity.pdbx_description
1 polymer ?
#
loop_
_entity_poly.entity_id
_entity_poly.type
_entity_poly.pdbx_seq_one_letter_code
_entity_poly.pdbx_strand_id
1 'polypeptide(L)'
;MAAPFARWRDVLDSPAVPREDWRETARLGGFPVPVHELVDDEARTLWFSGYVQTCLERDFQTLRTVENLADFRRLMRAACLRIGSLLNQTELGRDIGISQPQVHRFLNLMEASYLAIRLSAYSVNRTRRLVKAPKLYWCDTALALHLAGETEPRGAHPENLVVTDLLAWRDVQPRRPEILFWRTAAGQEVDFVIETGRRLLPIEVKAAARVLPADARGLEVSSTNTPT
;
A
#
# COMPACT_ATOMS: atom_id res chain seq x y z
N MET A 1 -0.09 9.51 22.88
CA MET A 1 1.00 10.52 22.96
C MET A 1 2.26 9.89 22.41
N ALA A 2 2.75 10.36 21.26
CA ALA A 2 3.94 9.80 20.64
C ALA A 2 5.17 10.02 21.56
N ALA A 3 5.82 8.94 21.99
CA ALA A 3 7.09 9.03 22.69
C ALA A 3 8.14 9.71 21.79
N PRO A 4 9.08 10.51 22.34
CA PRO A 4 10.20 11.02 21.55
C PRO A 4 10.94 9.87 20.86
N PHE A 5 11.31 10.02 19.59
CA PHE A 5 11.95 8.96 18.79
C PHE A 5 13.14 8.30 19.51
N ALA A 6 13.89 9.04 20.33
CA ALA A 6 14.99 8.50 21.13
C ALA A 6 14.60 7.34 22.07
N ARG A 7 13.32 7.20 22.40
CA ARG A 7 12.75 6.17 23.29
C ARG A 7 11.99 5.08 22.54
N TRP A 8 12.21 4.93 21.23
CA TRP A 8 11.52 3.89 20.44
C TRP A 8 11.80 2.47 20.96
N ARG A 9 13.00 2.23 21.51
CA ARG A 9 13.35 0.95 22.17
C ARG A 9 12.52 0.72 23.42
N ASP A 10 12.37 1.74 24.27
CA ASP A 10 11.51 1.66 25.46
C ASP A 10 10.05 1.32 25.10
N VAL A 11 9.58 1.76 23.92
CA VAL A 11 8.23 1.40 23.43
C VAL A 11 8.17 -0.08 23.04
N LEU A 12 9.18 -0.61 22.37
CA LEU A 12 9.24 -2.03 22.00
C LEU A 12 9.45 -2.96 23.21
N ASP A 13 10.22 -2.51 24.18
CA ASP A 13 10.52 -3.26 25.41
C ASP A 13 9.41 -3.09 26.47
N SER A 14 8.42 -2.22 26.23
CA SER A 14 7.32 -1.96 27.15
C SER A 14 6.39 -3.18 27.24
N PRO A 15 6.18 -3.76 28.44
CA PRO A 15 5.25 -4.89 28.63
C PRO A 15 3.79 -4.51 28.41
N ALA A 16 3.49 -3.22 28.17
CA ALA A 16 2.15 -2.68 28.02
C ALA A 16 1.67 -2.57 26.57
N VAL A 17 2.48 -2.93 25.57
CA VAL A 17 2.01 -2.98 24.18
C VAL A 17 1.22 -4.28 23.99
N PRO A 18 -0.10 -4.22 23.76
CA PRO A 18 -0.88 -5.42 23.46
C PRO A 18 -0.28 -6.13 22.24
N ARG A 19 -0.34 -7.46 22.22
CA ARG A 19 0.00 -8.20 21.00
C ARG A 19 -0.97 -7.78 19.90
N GLU A 20 -0.50 -7.00 18.94
CA GLU A 20 -1.29 -6.62 17.78
C GLU A 20 -1.46 -7.83 16.86
N ASP A 21 -2.71 -8.16 16.54
CA ASP A 21 -3.03 -9.06 15.44
C ASP A 21 -3.17 -8.23 14.16
N TRP A 22 -2.13 -8.24 13.33
CA TRP A 22 -2.12 -7.52 12.06
C TRP A 22 -3.29 -7.91 11.15
N ARG A 23 -3.84 -9.13 11.27
CA ARG A 23 -5.01 -9.56 10.47
C ARG A 23 -6.26 -8.84 10.92
N GLU A 24 -6.43 -8.67 12.23
CA GLU A 24 -7.50 -7.87 12.81
C GLU A 24 -7.36 -6.41 12.39
N THR A 25 -6.16 -5.83 12.51
CA THR A 25 -5.87 -4.47 12.04
C THR A 25 -6.18 -4.30 10.54
N ALA A 26 -5.82 -5.28 9.70
CA ALA A 26 -6.11 -5.27 8.28
C ALA A 26 -7.62 -5.28 7.98
N ARG A 27 -8.42 -6.05 8.74
CA ARG A 27 -9.88 -6.11 8.61
C ARG A 27 -10.57 -4.85 9.10
N LEU A 28 -10.03 -4.19 10.12
CA LEU A 28 -10.57 -2.94 10.66
C LEU A 28 -10.24 -1.73 9.78
N GLY A 29 -9.04 -1.71 9.20
CA GLY A 29 -8.56 -0.58 8.40
C GLY A 29 -8.23 0.65 9.26
N GLY A 30 -8.07 1.79 8.61
CA GLY A 30 -7.75 3.09 9.20
C GLY A 30 -8.90 4.12 9.15
N PHE A 31 -10.03 3.81 8.52
CA PHE A 31 -11.19 4.71 8.55
C PHE A 31 -11.81 4.78 9.97
N PRO A 32 -12.04 5.99 10.52
CA PRO A 32 -12.49 6.17 11.90
C PRO A 32 -13.81 5.45 12.25
N VAL A 33 -14.79 5.47 11.36
CA VAL A 33 -16.12 4.88 11.62
C VAL A 33 -16.03 3.34 11.67
N PRO A 34 -15.49 2.63 10.66
CA PRO A 34 -15.28 1.17 10.74
C PRO A 34 -14.47 0.68 11.94
N VAL A 35 -13.44 1.44 12.34
CA VAL A 35 -12.53 1.02 13.42
C VAL A 35 -13.03 1.35 14.83
N HIS A 36 -13.74 2.45 15.03
CA HIS A 36 -14.14 2.91 16.38
C HIS A 36 -15.62 2.77 16.68
N GLU A 37 -16.50 2.78 15.67
CA GLU A 37 -17.95 2.84 15.87
C GLU A 37 -18.67 1.54 15.52
N LEU A 38 -18.12 0.75 14.59
CA LEU A 38 -18.76 -0.48 14.11
C LEU A 38 -18.22 -1.72 14.80
N VAL A 39 -19.13 -2.57 15.28
CA VAL A 39 -18.78 -3.73 16.11
C VAL A 39 -18.69 -5.01 15.28
N ASP A 40 -19.62 -5.22 14.36
CA ASP A 40 -19.70 -6.43 13.54
C ASP A 40 -19.31 -6.20 12.06
N ASP A 41 -19.00 -7.30 11.37
CA ASP A 41 -18.52 -7.29 9.99
C ASP A 41 -19.60 -6.94 8.96
N GLU A 42 -20.88 -7.18 9.28
CA GLU A 42 -22.00 -6.86 8.39
C GLU A 42 -22.18 -5.33 8.32
N ALA A 43 -22.16 -4.66 9.48
CA ALA A 43 -22.19 -3.22 9.58
C ALA A 43 -21.00 -2.58 8.83
N ARG A 44 -19.79 -3.13 8.97
CA ARG A 44 -18.61 -2.67 8.20
C ARG A 44 -18.80 -2.84 6.70
N THR A 45 -19.31 -3.99 6.28
CA THR A 45 -19.58 -4.27 4.85
C THR A 45 -20.59 -3.29 4.28
N LEU A 46 -21.66 -2.99 5.02
CA LEU A 46 -22.67 -2.00 4.63
C LEU A 46 -22.07 -0.59 4.56
N TRP A 47 -21.24 -0.22 5.54
CA TRP A 47 -20.55 1.07 5.56
C TRP A 47 -19.65 1.25 4.33
N PHE A 48 -18.81 0.26 4.01
CA PHE A 48 -17.93 0.34 2.85
C PHE A 48 -18.71 0.37 1.54
N SER A 49 -19.80 -0.41 1.42
CA SER A 49 -20.69 -0.36 0.26
C SER A 49 -21.27 1.05 0.06
N GLY A 50 -21.73 1.66 1.16
CA GLY A 50 -22.21 3.04 1.19
C GLY A 50 -21.12 4.03 0.77
N TYR A 51 -19.94 3.96 1.40
CA TYR A 51 -18.80 4.83 1.11
C TYR A 51 -18.41 4.80 -0.38
N VAL A 52 -18.30 3.61 -0.97
CA VAL A 52 -18.01 3.43 -2.40
C VAL A 52 -19.10 4.09 -3.25
N GLN A 53 -20.37 3.80 -2.98
CA GLN A 53 -21.48 4.29 -3.78
C GLN A 53 -21.70 5.82 -3.66
N THR A 54 -21.62 6.36 -2.45
CA THR A 54 -22.08 7.74 -2.16
C THR A 54 -20.96 8.76 -2.14
N CYS A 55 -19.75 8.36 -1.72
CA CYS A 55 -18.61 9.27 -1.66
C CYS A 55 -17.79 9.13 -2.93
N LEU A 56 -17.31 7.93 -3.25
CA LEU A 56 -16.39 7.78 -4.37
C LEU A 56 -17.09 7.95 -5.72
N GLU A 57 -18.14 7.17 -5.96
CA GLU A 57 -18.74 7.11 -7.29
C GLU A 57 -19.55 8.36 -7.66
N ARG A 58 -20.25 8.94 -6.68
CA ARG A 58 -20.99 10.19 -6.87
C ARG A 58 -20.04 11.35 -7.18
N ASP A 59 -18.93 11.46 -6.46
CA ASP A 59 -17.96 12.53 -6.66
C ASP A 59 -17.28 12.38 -8.03
N PHE A 60 -16.90 11.16 -8.43
CA PHE A 60 -16.30 10.91 -9.74
C PHE A 60 -17.23 11.18 -10.94
N GLN A 61 -18.51 10.89 -10.79
CA GLN A 61 -19.52 11.23 -11.81
C GLN A 61 -19.76 12.74 -11.89
N THR A 62 -19.81 13.42 -10.73
CA THR A 62 -20.04 14.87 -10.66
C THR A 62 -18.89 15.63 -11.32
N LEU A 63 -17.66 15.13 -11.17
CA LEU A 63 -16.47 15.68 -11.82
C LEU A 63 -16.35 15.31 -13.32
N ARG A 64 -17.35 14.61 -13.90
CA ARG A 64 -17.33 14.08 -15.29
C ARG A 64 -16.06 13.28 -15.62
N THR A 65 -15.34 12.78 -14.61
CA THR A 65 -14.03 12.16 -14.79
C THR A 65 -14.14 10.68 -15.14
N VAL A 66 -15.29 10.07 -14.83
CA VAL A 66 -15.61 8.68 -15.14
C VAL A 66 -16.80 8.63 -16.09
N GLU A 67 -16.53 8.28 -17.35
CA GLU A 67 -17.54 8.11 -18.40
C GLU A 67 -18.35 6.81 -18.22
N ASN A 68 -17.67 5.74 -17.78
CA ASN A 68 -18.28 4.44 -17.51
C ASN A 68 -17.94 3.98 -16.08
N LEU A 69 -18.93 4.08 -15.20
CA LEU A 69 -18.79 3.68 -13.80
C LEU A 69 -18.58 2.17 -13.63
N ALA A 70 -19.17 1.34 -14.48
CA ALA A 70 -19.01 -0.10 -14.41
C ALA A 70 -17.56 -0.51 -14.70
N ASP A 71 -16.92 0.13 -15.68
CA ASP A 71 -15.50 -0.09 -15.99
C ASP A 71 -14.61 0.36 -14.83
N PHE A 72 -14.91 1.52 -14.24
CA PHE A 72 -14.18 2.03 -13.09
C PHE A 72 -14.28 1.09 -11.87
N ARG A 73 -15.48 0.60 -11.55
CA ARG A 73 -15.70 -0.41 -10.49
C ARG A 73 -14.91 -1.69 -10.74
N ARG A 74 -14.97 -2.23 -11.97
CA ARG A 74 -14.21 -3.42 -12.35
C ARG A 74 -12.70 -3.20 -12.19
N LEU A 75 -12.21 -2.03 -12.57
CA LEU A 75 -10.79 -1.69 -12.41
C LEU A 75 -10.40 -1.53 -10.94
N MET A 76 -11.20 -0.85 -10.11
CA MET A 76 -10.95 -0.73 -8.67
C MET A 76 -10.80 -2.11 -8.03
N ARG A 77 -11.73 -3.02 -8.31
CA ARG A 77 -11.67 -4.41 -7.82
C ARG A 77 -10.42 -5.15 -8.30
N ALA A 78 -10.11 -5.07 -9.60
CA ALA A 78 -8.92 -5.71 -10.15
C ALA A 78 -7.62 -5.15 -9.59
N ALA A 79 -7.58 -3.83 -9.30
CA ALA A 79 -6.48 -3.16 -8.64
C ALA A 79 -6.29 -3.66 -7.19
N CYS A 80 -7.36 -3.81 -6.40
CA CYS A 80 -7.28 -4.39 -5.04
C CYS A 80 -6.75 -5.83 -5.07
N LEU A 81 -7.17 -6.64 -6.04
CA LEU A 81 -6.67 -8.02 -6.18
C LEU A 81 -5.16 -8.08 -6.47
N ARG A 82 -4.57 -7.01 -7.03
CA ARG A 82 -3.14 -6.85 -7.35
C ARG A 82 -2.35 -6.05 -6.32
N ILE A 83 -2.89 -5.87 -5.11
CA ILE A 83 -2.18 -5.20 -4.01
C ILE A 83 -0.79 -5.83 -3.77
N GLY A 84 0.22 -4.99 -3.52
CA GLY A 84 1.62 -5.38 -3.35
C GLY A 84 2.34 -5.84 -4.62
N SER A 85 1.66 -5.95 -5.77
CA SER A 85 2.24 -6.46 -7.01
C SER A 85 2.74 -5.36 -7.94
N LEU A 86 3.69 -5.69 -8.82
CA LEU A 86 4.10 -4.79 -9.91
C LEU A 86 2.92 -4.50 -10.84
N LEU A 87 2.70 -3.22 -11.13
CA LEU A 87 1.59 -2.75 -11.94
C LEU A 87 1.87 -2.96 -13.43
N ASN A 88 1.15 -3.91 -14.02
CA ASN A 88 1.07 -4.10 -15.48
C ASN A 88 -0.27 -3.59 -16.00
N GLN A 89 -0.33 -2.34 -16.46
CA GLN A 89 -1.58 -1.71 -16.90
C GLN A 89 -2.17 -2.35 -18.16
N THR A 90 -1.33 -2.91 -19.03
CA THR A 90 -1.78 -3.59 -20.25
C THR A 90 -2.49 -4.89 -19.93
N GLU A 91 -1.92 -5.69 -19.01
CA GLU A 91 -2.55 -6.91 -18.51
C GLU A 91 -3.84 -6.60 -17.75
N LEU A 92 -3.79 -5.61 -16.86
CA LEU A 92 -4.97 -5.18 -16.10
C LEU A 92 -6.13 -4.75 -17.00
N GLY A 93 -5.84 -4.00 -18.08
CA GLY A 93 -6.84 -3.61 -19.07
C GLY A 93 -7.40 -4.80 -19.84
N ARG A 94 -6.54 -5.74 -20.25
CA ARG A 94 -6.95 -6.98 -20.93
C ARG A 94 -7.90 -7.80 -20.07
N ASP A 95 -7.58 -7.99 -18.79
CA ASP A 95 -8.33 -8.84 -17.87
C ASP A 95 -9.77 -8.34 -17.64
N ILE A 96 -10.00 -7.02 -17.68
CA ILE A 96 -11.32 -6.41 -17.44
C ILE A 96 -11.99 -5.86 -18.70
N GLY A 97 -11.33 -5.99 -19.87
CA GLY A 97 -11.87 -5.60 -21.16
C GLY A 97 -11.86 -4.09 -21.45
N ILE A 98 -10.86 -3.36 -20.94
CA ILE A 98 -10.69 -1.92 -21.22
C ILE A 98 -9.30 -1.59 -21.78
N SER A 99 -9.17 -0.46 -22.48
CA SER A 99 -7.89 -0.05 -23.08
C SER A 99 -6.88 0.39 -22.02
N GLN A 100 -5.59 0.17 -22.27
CA GLN A 100 -4.52 0.61 -21.35
C GLN A 100 -4.55 2.13 -21.07
N PRO A 101 -4.84 3.03 -22.05
CA PRO A 101 -5.01 4.45 -21.74
C PRO A 101 -6.16 4.73 -20.77
N GLN A 102 -7.25 3.95 -20.83
CA GLN A 102 -8.36 4.07 -19.89
C GLN A 102 -7.95 3.59 -18.49
N VAL A 103 -7.21 2.46 -18.39
CA VAL A 103 -6.60 1.99 -17.13
C VAL A 103 -5.72 3.09 -16.51
N HIS A 104 -4.83 3.67 -17.31
CA HIS A 104 -3.93 4.73 -16.87
C HIS A 104 -4.69 5.94 -16.29
N ARG A 105 -5.72 6.40 -17.01
CA ARG A 105 -6.56 7.52 -16.58
C ARG A 105 -7.26 7.23 -15.26
N PHE A 106 -7.86 6.05 -15.12
CA PHE A 106 -8.57 5.67 -13.90
C PHE A 106 -7.62 5.44 -12.72
N LEU A 107 -6.43 4.88 -12.92
CA LEU A 107 -5.41 4.78 -11.87
C LEU A 107 -4.93 6.17 -11.41
N ASN A 108 -4.73 7.10 -12.34
CA ASN A 108 -4.38 8.48 -11.97
C ASN A 108 -5.50 9.15 -11.17
N LEU A 109 -6.77 8.89 -11.52
CA LEU A 109 -7.90 9.37 -10.73
C LEU A 109 -7.90 8.78 -9.32
N MET A 110 -7.76 7.46 -9.19
CA MET A 110 -7.69 6.80 -7.88
C MET A 110 -6.56 7.35 -7.00
N GLU A 111 -5.38 7.63 -7.57
CA GLU A 111 -4.29 8.26 -6.81
C GLU A 111 -4.57 9.70 -6.42
N ALA A 112 -5.09 10.52 -7.36
CA ALA A 112 -5.43 11.91 -7.08
C ALA A 112 -6.51 12.04 -5.99
N SER A 113 -7.32 11.00 -5.85
CA SER A 113 -8.36 10.86 -4.82
C SER A 113 -7.90 10.10 -3.57
N TYR A 114 -6.60 9.84 -3.44
CA TYR A 114 -6.00 9.15 -2.28
C TYR A 114 -6.59 7.75 -2.02
N LEU A 115 -7.03 7.04 -3.06
CA LEU A 115 -7.50 5.65 -2.97
C LEU A 115 -6.36 4.66 -3.20
N ALA A 116 -5.61 4.88 -4.29
CA ALA A 116 -4.52 4.02 -4.71
C ALA A 116 -3.16 4.68 -4.45
N ILE A 117 -2.14 3.85 -4.31
CA ILE A 117 -0.75 4.25 -4.09
C ILE A 117 0.12 3.49 -5.09
N ARG A 118 0.77 4.18 -6.04
CA ARG A 118 1.86 3.60 -6.84
C ARG A 118 3.21 3.86 -6.17
N LEU A 119 3.74 2.83 -5.54
CA LEU A 119 5.06 2.89 -4.92
C LEU A 119 6.14 2.74 -5.99
N SER A 120 6.97 3.77 -6.14
CA SER A 120 8.02 3.81 -7.15
C SER A 120 9.19 2.88 -6.83
N ALA A 121 9.85 2.39 -7.88
CA ALA A 121 11.03 1.55 -7.73
C ALA A 121 12.29 2.39 -7.45
N TYR A 122 13.14 1.92 -6.55
CA TYR A 122 14.47 2.45 -6.34
C TYR A 122 15.39 2.18 -7.55
N SER A 123 16.20 3.19 -7.85
CA SER A 123 17.34 3.10 -8.76
C SER A 123 18.31 4.24 -8.47
N VAL A 124 19.62 4.01 -8.52
CA VAL A 124 20.61 5.09 -8.39
C VAL A 124 20.36 6.18 -9.46
N ASN A 125 19.98 5.77 -10.67
CA ASN A 125 19.58 6.71 -11.73
C ASN A 125 18.12 7.11 -11.53
N ARG A 126 17.88 8.39 -11.15
CA ARG A 126 16.55 8.94 -10.93
C ARG A 126 15.64 8.86 -12.16
N THR A 127 16.17 9.08 -13.36
CA THR A 127 15.41 8.93 -14.62
C THR A 127 14.95 7.50 -14.84
N ARG A 128 15.77 6.51 -14.47
CA ARG A 128 15.35 5.09 -14.53
C ARG A 128 14.21 4.76 -13.56
N ARG A 129 14.04 5.50 -12.46
CA ARG A 129 12.92 5.29 -11.55
C ARG A 129 11.58 5.60 -12.23
N LEU A 130 11.52 6.66 -13.04
CA LEU A 130 10.31 7.13 -13.72
C LEU A 130 9.76 6.13 -14.75
N VAL A 131 10.60 5.26 -15.29
CA VAL A 131 10.21 4.29 -16.33
C VAL A 131 9.99 2.87 -15.77
N LYS A 132 10.35 2.61 -14.52
CA LYS A 132 10.12 1.31 -13.88
C LYS A 132 8.66 1.19 -13.46
N ALA A 133 8.09 0.01 -13.67
CA ALA A 133 6.75 -0.30 -13.18
C ALA A 133 6.70 -0.13 -11.65
N PRO A 134 5.72 0.62 -11.11
CA PRO A 134 5.55 0.75 -9.67
C PRO A 134 4.87 -0.50 -9.07
N LYS A 135 4.94 -0.68 -7.75
CA LYS A 135 4.01 -1.56 -7.02
C LYS A 135 2.70 -0.83 -6.74
N LEU A 136 1.59 -1.54 -6.73
CA LEU A 136 0.27 -0.98 -6.40
C LEU A 136 -0.15 -1.32 -4.97
N TYR A 137 -0.50 -0.31 -4.19
CA TYR A 137 -1.04 -0.41 -2.83
C TYR A 137 -2.32 0.43 -2.69
N TRP A 138 -2.98 0.34 -1.55
CA TRP A 138 -4.23 1.02 -1.24
C TRP A 138 -4.14 1.83 0.05
N CYS A 139 -4.87 2.94 0.11
CA CYS A 139 -4.87 3.83 1.27
C CYS A 139 -5.42 3.19 2.54
N ASP A 140 -6.28 2.19 2.40
CA ASP A 140 -6.92 1.50 3.50
C ASP A 140 -7.08 0.01 3.16
N THR A 141 -6.59 -0.84 4.06
CA THR A 141 -6.56 -2.29 3.87
C THR A 141 -7.96 -2.91 3.92
N ALA A 142 -8.86 -2.40 4.77
CA ALA A 142 -10.22 -2.92 4.89
C ALA A 142 -11.09 -2.53 3.68
N LEU A 143 -10.91 -1.32 3.15
CA LEU A 143 -11.50 -0.92 1.88
C LEU A 143 -11.00 -1.81 0.73
N ALA A 144 -9.70 -2.10 0.68
CA ALA A 144 -9.14 -2.97 -0.35
C ALA A 144 -9.70 -4.40 -0.26
N LEU A 145 -9.83 -4.96 0.96
CA LEU A 145 -10.46 -6.25 1.20
C LEU A 145 -11.93 -6.25 0.73
N HIS A 146 -12.69 -5.24 1.14
CA HIS A 146 -14.09 -5.07 0.74
C HIS A 146 -14.25 -5.03 -0.78
N LEU A 147 -13.47 -4.19 -1.47
CA LEU A 147 -13.51 -4.05 -2.93
C LEU A 147 -13.07 -5.32 -3.67
N ALA A 148 -12.09 -6.05 -3.12
CA ALA A 148 -11.68 -7.36 -3.66
C ALA A 148 -12.77 -8.43 -3.47
N GLY A 149 -13.60 -8.29 -2.44
CA GLY A 149 -14.52 -9.32 -1.97
C GLY A 149 -13.80 -10.39 -1.14
N GLU A 150 -12.76 -9.99 -0.40
CA GLU A 150 -11.96 -10.85 0.46
C GLU A 150 -12.37 -10.63 1.92
N THR A 151 -12.64 -11.71 2.65
CA THR A 151 -12.94 -11.64 4.09
C THR A 151 -11.69 -11.77 4.95
N GLU A 152 -10.62 -12.38 4.42
CA GLU A 152 -9.41 -12.67 5.16
C GLU A 152 -8.17 -12.07 4.48
N PRO A 153 -7.31 -11.37 5.23
CA PRO A 153 -6.11 -10.79 4.65
C PRO A 153 -5.07 -11.84 4.24
N ARG A 154 -4.55 -11.62 3.04
CA ARG A 154 -3.45 -12.35 2.37
C ARG A 154 -2.07 -11.76 2.68
N GLY A 155 -1.01 -12.45 2.24
CA GLY A 155 0.39 -12.07 2.47
C GLY A 155 0.84 -10.67 2.00
N ALA A 156 0.10 -10.02 1.09
CA ALA A 156 0.40 -8.65 0.63
C ALA A 156 -0.22 -7.54 1.52
N HIS A 157 -1.20 -7.87 2.36
CA HIS A 157 -1.85 -6.88 3.24
C HIS A 157 -0.99 -6.38 4.41
N PRO A 158 -0.09 -7.18 5.01
CA PRO A 158 0.92 -6.67 5.94
C PRO A 158 1.78 -5.57 5.31
N GLU A 159 2.23 -5.77 4.06
CA GLU A 159 2.97 -4.73 3.33
C GLU A 159 2.10 -3.49 3.11
N ASN A 160 0.81 -3.65 2.83
CA ASN A 160 -0.11 -2.52 2.69
C ASN A 160 -0.25 -1.69 3.97
N LEU A 161 -0.38 -2.36 5.13
CA LEU A 161 -0.41 -1.67 6.43
C LEU A 161 0.91 -0.90 6.68
N VAL A 162 2.04 -1.53 6.39
CA VAL A 162 3.35 -0.90 6.59
C VAL A 162 3.53 0.30 5.65
N VAL A 163 3.14 0.20 4.37
CA VAL A 163 3.30 1.34 3.45
C VAL A 163 2.40 2.51 3.83
N THR A 164 1.17 2.27 4.29
CA THR A 164 0.29 3.36 4.74
C THR A 164 0.90 4.12 5.93
N ASP A 165 1.48 3.39 6.88
CA ASP A 165 2.16 3.98 8.03
C ASP A 165 3.44 4.72 7.64
N LEU A 166 4.25 4.14 6.75
CA LEU A 166 5.46 4.77 6.24
C LEU A 166 5.16 6.08 5.50
N LEU A 167 4.08 6.13 4.73
CA LEU A 167 3.66 7.34 4.02
C LEU A 167 3.14 8.40 4.98
N ALA A 168 2.32 8.02 5.97
CA ALA A 168 1.88 8.93 7.03
C ALA A 168 3.08 9.50 7.81
N TRP A 169 4.02 8.64 8.21
CA TRP A 169 5.26 9.04 8.85
C TRP A 169 6.08 10.00 7.99
N ARG A 170 6.26 9.68 6.69
CA ARG A 170 6.99 10.51 5.73
C ARG A 170 6.42 11.92 5.69
N ASP A 171 5.11 12.04 5.60
CA ASP A 171 4.44 13.32 5.35
C ASP A 171 4.50 14.27 6.57
N VAL A 172 4.82 13.75 7.76
CA VAL A 172 5.12 14.58 8.94
C VAL A 172 6.62 14.84 9.15
N GLN A 173 7.51 14.32 8.29
CA GLN A 173 8.96 14.58 8.39
C GLN A 173 9.36 15.88 7.68
N PRO A 174 10.19 16.75 8.31
CA PRO A 174 10.66 17.99 7.68
C PRO A 174 11.45 17.78 6.38
N ARG A 175 12.18 16.66 6.28
CA ARG A 175 12.99 16.31 5.09
C ARG A 175 12.26 15.44 4.08
N ARG A 176 11.03 15.00 4.41
CA ARG A 176 10.13 14.18 3.60
C ARG A 176 10.87 13.10 2.78
N PRO A 177 11.37 12.03 3.44
CA PRO A 177 12.15 11.00 2.77
C PRO A 177 11.36 10.28 1.67
N GLU A 178 12.04 9.74 0.67
CA GLU A 178 11.38 8.92 -0.35
C GLU A 178 11.12 7.52 0.19
N ILE A 179 9.92 7.00 -0.02
CA ILE A 179 9.55 5.61 0.26
C ILE A 179 9.42 4.92 -1.10
N LEU A 180 10.23 3.88 -1.31
CA LEU A 180 10.38 3.17 -2.58
C LEU A 180 10.37 1.67 -2.31
N PHE A 181 10.20 0.82 -3.32
CA PHE A 181 10.57 -0.59 -3.23
C PHE A 181 11.86 -0.84 -4.01
N TRP A 182 12.56 -1.95 -3.80
CA TRP A 182 13.73 -2.26 -4.61
C TRP A 182 13.68 -3.66 -5.18
N ARG A 183 14.00 -3.78 -6.47
CA ARG A 183 14.09 -5.05 -7.17
C ARG A 183 15.31 -5.07 -8.07
N THR A 184 16.09 -6.14 -7.97
CA THR A 184 17.26 -6.37 -8.81
C THR A 184 16.87 -7.06 -10.12
N ALA A 185 17.77 -7.03 -11.11
CA ALA A 185 17.60 -7.74 -12.37
C ALA A 185 17.51 -9.27 -12.17
N ALA A 186 18.15 -9.80 -11.12
CA ALA A 186 18.10 -11.21 -10.75
C ALA A 186 16.79 -11.62 -10.05
N GLY A 187 15.86 -10.68 -9.85
CA GLY A 187 14.55 -10.94 -9.25
C GLY A 187 14.51 -10.86 -7.73
N GLN A 188 15.64 -10.63 -7.05
CA GLN A 188 15.64 -10.34 -5.60
C GLN A 188 14.92 -9.01 -5.34
N GLU A 189 14.07 -8.99 -4.33
CA GLU A 189 13.24 -7.86 -3.94
C GLU A 189 13.49 -7.48 -2.47
N VAL A 190 13.34 -6.20 -2.17
CA VAL A 190 13.23 -5.61 -0.84
C VAL A 190 11.95 -4.81 -0.84
N ASP A 191 11.08 -5.09 0.14
CA ASP A 191 9.71 -4.56 0.18
C ASP A 191 9.70 -3.03 0.18
N PHE A 192 10.50 -2.41 1.06
CA PHE A 192 10.64 -0.95 1.12
C PHE A 192 12.09 -0.49 1.28
N VAL A 193 12.38 0.70 0.75
CA VAL A 193 13.62 1.43 0.94
C VAL A 193 13.26 2.87 1.25
N ILE A 194 13.70 3.33 2.42
CA ILE A 194 13.62 4.74 2.80
C ILE A 194 14.90 5.42 2.33
N GLU A 195 14.80 6.37 1.40
CA GLU A 195 15.93 7.15 0.92
C GLU A 195 15.91 8.55 1.55
N THR A 196 17.00 8.90 2.23
CA THR A 196 17.25 10.25 2.79
C THR A 196 18.62 10.74 2.37
N GLY A 197 18.69 11.62 1.38
CA GLY A 197 19.96 12.09 0.83
C GLY A 197 20.74 10.95 0.17
N ARG A 198 21.89 10.57 0.76
CA ARG A 198 22.70 9.42 0.31
C ARG A 198 22.48 8.15 1.13
N ARG A 199 21.62 8.20 2.15
CA ARG A 199 21.37 7.06 3.04
C ARG A 199 20.16 6.28 2.55
N LEU A 200 20.29 4.96 2.58
CA LEU A 200 19.21 4.01 2.30
C LEU A 200 18.97 3.18 3.56
N LEU A 201 17.71 3.06 3.94
CA LEU A 201 17.27 2.11 4.97
C LEU A 201 16.35 1.08 4.31
N PRO A 202 16.82 -0.15 4.05
CA PRO A 202 15.99 -1.22 3.52
C PRO A 202 15.10 -1.80 4.63
N ILE A 203 13.89 -2.20 4.27
CA ILE A 203 12.88 -2.76 5.16
C ILE A 203 12.27 -3.98 4.46
N GLU A 204 12.18 -5.07 5.20
CA GLU A 204 11.53 -6.31 4.79
C GLU A 204 10.35 -6.57 5.74
N VAL A 205 9.19 -6.95 5.19
CA VAL A 205 7.98 -7.25 5.96
C VAL A 205 7.75 -8.76 5.97
N LYS A 206 7.54 -9.33 7.16
CA LYS A 206 7.24 -10.75 7.34
C LYS A 206 6.08 -10.94 8.30
N ALA A 207 5.06 -11.67 7.85
CA ALA A 207 3.92 -12.10 8.65
C ALA A 207 4.05 -13.58 9.07
N ALA A 208 5.24 -13.97 9.55
CA ALA A 208 5.53 -15.32 10.01
C ALA A 208 5.71 -15.36 11.54
N ALA A 209 5.24 -16.43 12.19
CA ALA A 209 5.40 -16.62 13.63
C ALA A 209 6.87 -16.71 14.08
N ARG A 210 7.77 -17.11 13.16
CA ARG A 210 9.21 -17.14 13.36
C ARG A 210 9.88 -16.55 12.13
N VAL A 211 10.68 -15.51 12.34
CA VAL A 211 11.53 -14.90 11.31
C VAL A 211 12.94 -15.48 11.45
N LEU A 212 13.49 -15.97 10.35
CA LEU A 212 14.83 -16.55 10.26
C LEU A 212 15.78 -15.59 9.54
N PRO A 213 17.11 -15.68 9.76
CA PRO A 213 18.08 -14.90 8.99
C PRO A 213 17.93 -15.08 7.47
N ALA A 214 17.52 -16.27 7.03
CA ALA A 214 17.25 -16.56 5.62
C ALA A 214 16.10 -15.73 5.02
N ASP A 215 15.21 -15.19 5.86
CA ASP A 215 14.11 -14.30 5.44
C ASP A 215 14.59 -12.87 5.19
N ALA A 216 15.78 -12.51 5.71
CA ALA A 216 16.42 -11.22 5.53
C ALA A 216 17.40 -11.18 4.32
N ARG A 217 17.44 -12.23 3.50
CA ARG A 217 18.34 -12.31 2.33
C ARG A 217 18.19 -11.13 1.35
N GLY A 218 16.99 -10.58 1.22
CA GLY A 218 16.76 -9.36 0.42
C GLY A 218 17.59 -8.17 0.91
N LEU A 219 17.79 -8.06 2.22
CA LEU A 219 18.52 -6.95 2.85
C LEU A 219 20.03 -7.02 2.61
N GLU A 220 20.61 -8.22 2.48
CA GLU A 220 22.05 -8.40 2.21
C GLU A 220 22.47 -7.82 0.85
N VAL A 221 21.56 -7.83 -0.12
CA VAL A 221 21.83 -7.29 -1.46
C VAL A 221 21.99 -5.76 -1.41
N SER A 222 21.35 -5.10 -0.45
CA SER A 222 21.42 -3.63 -0.30
C SER A 222 22.78 -3.16 0.20
N SER A 223 23.40 -3.91 1.12
CA SER A 223 24.73 -3.57 1.64
C SER A 223 25.83 -3.57 0.59
N THR A 224 25.68 -4.37 -0.48
CA THR A 224 26.71 -4.52 -1.52
C THR A 224 26.58 -3.48 -2.64
N ASN A 225 25.39 -2.89 -2.84
CA ASN A 225 25.08 -1.95 -3.91
C ASN A 225 24.71 -0.53 -3.44
N THR A 226 24.87 -0.24 -2.15
CA THR A 226 24.72 1.13 -1.62
C THR A 226 25.96 1.93 -1.99
N PRO A 227 25.87 3.05 -2.74
CA PRO A 227 27.01 3.92 -2.96
C PRO A 227 27.44 4.49 -1.61
N THR A 228 28.73 4.39 -1.29
CA THR A 228 29.35 5.05 -0.13
C THR A 228 29.33 6.58 -0.27
#